data_AF-A0A7X7LJ04-F1
#
_entry.id   AF-A0A7X7LJ04-F1
#
_cell.length_a   1.000
_cell.length_b   1.000
_cell.length_c   1.000
_cell.angle_alpha   90.00
_cell.angle_beta   90.00
_cell.angle_gamma   90.00
#
_symmetry.space_group_name_H-M   'P 1'
#
loop_
_entity.id
_entity.type
_entity.pdbx_description
1 polymer ?
#
loop_
_entity_poly.entity_id
_entity_poly.type
_entity_poly.pdbx_seq_one_letter_code
_entity_poly.pdbx_strand_id
1 'polypeptide(L)'
;KGHLESDDFFSAEKHPEAFFKITSAEMVANAPAGQPNYKIKGNLNIKAITKSIEFMASVETMDKTLKTKADFDLDRTQWDIRYASGKFFPSIGDKMINDNFNIKLNIVAKQG
;
A
#
# COMPACT_ATOMS: atom_id res chain seq x y z
N LYS A 1 7.26 -20.86 -3.93
CA LYS A 1 7.70 -20.40 -2.60
C LYS A 1 9.03 -19.68 -2.75
N GLY A 2 8.98 -18.35 -2.83
CA GLY A 2 10.15 -17.51 -3.14
C GLY A 2 10.72 -16.78 -1.93
N HIS A 3 11.86 -16.11 -2.13
CA HIS A 3 12.52 -15.30 -1.10
C HIS A 3 11.59 -14.26 -0.45
N LEU A 4 10.66 -13.67 -1.21
CA LEU A 4 9.69 -12.69 -0.68
C LEU A 4 8.68 -13.29 0.31
N GLU A 5 8.41 -14.59 0.25
CA GLU A 5 7.48 -15.26 1.18
C GLU A 5 8.15 -15.61 2.51
N SER A 6 9.48 -15.57 2.57
CA SER A 6 10.27 -15.98 3.74
C SER A 6 10.18 -15.02 4.92
N ASP A 7 10.68 -15.45 6.08
CA ASP A 7 10.72 -14.67 7.32
C ASP A 7 11.54 -13.37 7.19
N ASP A 8 12.51 -13.32 6.28
CA ASP A 8 13.31 -12.13 5.99
C ASP A 8 12.48 -11.03 5.31
N PHE A 9 11.30 -11.36 4.79
CA PHE A 9 10.43 -10.44 4.06
C PHE A 9 8.99 -10.49 4.60
N PHE A 10 8.02 -11.07 3.88
CA PHE A 10 6.61 -11.04 4.30
C PHE A 10 6.23 -12.08 5.34
N SER A 11 7.04 -13.13 5.55
CA SER A 11 6.71 -14.26 6.44
C SER A 11 5.31 -14.82 6.13
N ALA A 12 5.03 -15.06 4.85
CA ALA A 12 3.70 -15.36 4.33
C ALA A 12 3.10 -16.64 4.91
N GLU A 13 3.93 -17.56 5.41
CA GLU A 13 3.46 -18.76 6.11
C GLU A 13 2.83 -18.45 7.47
N LYS A 14 3.34 -17.44 8.19
CA LYS A 14 2.81 -16.99 9.49
C LYS A 14 1.77 -15.89 9.34
N HIS A 15 1.88 -15.10 8.28
CA HIS A 15 1.02 -13.96 7.96
C HIS A 15 0.51 -14.10 6.53
N PRO A 16 -0.46 -15.01 6.29
CA PRO A 16 -0.94 -15.33 4.94
C PRO A 16 -1.70 -14.18 4.28
N GLU A 17 -2.16 -13.21 5.08
CA GLU A 17 -2.96 -12.09 4.62
C GLU A 17 -2.35 -10.76 5.08
N ALA A 18 -2.38 -9.80 4.17
CA ALA A 18 -2.27 -8.37 4.45
C ALA A 18 -3.63 -7.73 4.16
N PHE A 19 -4.02 -6.74 4.94
CA PHE A 19 -5.31 -6.08 4.75
C PHE A 19 -5.21 -4.58 4.97
N PHE A 20 -6.05 -3.84 4.27
CA PHE A 20 -6.24 -2.41 4.46
C PHE A 20 -7.66 -2.14 4.90
N LYS A 21 -7.83 -1.53 6.08
CA LYS A 21 -9.14 -1.11 6.60
C LYS A 21 -9.27 0.39 6.46
N ILE A 22 -10.13 0.82 5.54
CA ILE A 22 -10.45 2.25 5.33
C ILE A 22 -11.12 2.79 6.60
N THR A 23 -10.64 3.93 7.07
CA THR A 23 -11.20 4.64 8.23
C THR A 23 -11.82 5.98 7.82
N SER A 24 -11.37 6.59 6.73
CA SER A 24 -11.96 7.78 6.14
C SER A 24 -11.79 7.78 4.62
N ALA A 25 -12.79 8.31 3.91
CA ALA A 25 -12.74 8.59 2.49
C ALA A 25 -13.35 9.98 2.26
N GLU A 26 -12.50 10.97 2.06
CA GLU A 26 -12.89 12.37 1.92
C GLU A 26 -12.78 12.78 0.45
N MET A 27 -13.88 13.26 -0.14
CA MET A 27 -13.86 13.81 -1.49
C MET A 27 -13.06 15.12 -1.50
N VAL A 28 -12.18 15.27 -2.48
CA VAL A 28 -11.44 16.52 -2.69
C VAL A 28 -12.28 17.44 -3.56
N ALA A 29 -12.74 18.55 -2.97
CA ALA A 29 -13.53 19.54 -3.68
C ALA A 29 -12.75 20.11 -4.88
N ASN A 30 -13.44 20.25 -6.02
CA ASN A 30 -12.88 20.82 -7.26
C ASN A 30 -11.66 20.08 -7.83
N ALA A 31 -11.52 18.78 -7.55
CA ALA A 31 -10.48 17.96 -8.19
C ALA A 31 -10.63 18.01 -9.73
N PRO A 32 -9.56 18.30 -10.49
CA PRO A 32 -9.63 18.29 -11.95
C PRO A 32 -10.05 16.93 -12.49
N ALA A 33 -10.76 16.93 -13.62
CA ALA A 33 -11.14 15.68 -14.29
C ALA A 33 -9.88 14.85 -14.62
N GLY A 34 -9.91 13.56 -14.30
CA GLY A 34 -8.78 12.65 -14.50
C GLY A 34 -7.66 12.74 -13.46
N GLN A 35 -7.81 13.57 -12.43
CA GLN A 35 -6.89 13.62 -11.28
C GLN A 35 -7.50 12.91 -10.06
N PRO A 36 -6.68 12.52 -9.05
CA PRO A 36 -7.18 11.97 -7.80
C PRO A 36 -8.19 12.91 -7.14
N ASN A 37 -9.39 12.38 -6.87
CA ASN A 37 -10.55 13.12 -6.37
C ASN A 37 -11.00 12.66 -4.97
N TYR A 38 -10.30 11.70 -4.37
CA TYR A 38 -10.50 11.26 -2.99
C TYR A 38 -9.19 11.19 -2.23
N LYS A 39 -9.27 11.58 -0.96
CA LYS A 39 -8.26 11.37 0.06
C LYS A 39 -8.70 10.20 0.95
N ILE A 40 -7.96 9.10 0.88
CA ILE A 40 -8.28 7.87 1.60
C ILE A 40 -7.33 7.73 2.78
N LYS A 41 -7.88 7.49 3.98
CA LYS A 41 -7.13 7.12 5.18
C LYS A 41 -7.55 5.73 5.62
N GLY A 42 -6.61 4.97 6.14
CA GLY A 42 -6.91 3.66 6.71
C GLY A 42 -5.72 3.01 7.38
N ASN A 43 -5.99 1.86 7.97
CA ASN A 43 -5.02 1.05 8.67
C ASN A 43 -4.55 -0.09 7.76
N LEU A 44 -3.28 -0.05 7.37
CA LEU A 44 -2.62 -1.11 6.61
C LEU A 44 -1.90 -2.06 7.56
N ASN A 45 -2.32 -3.33 7.53
CA ASN A 45 -1.68 -4.42 8.24
C ASN A 45 -0.85 -5.26 7.27
N ILE A 46 0.44 -5.39 7.58
CA ILE A 46 1.39 -6.30 6.91
C ILE A 46 2.21 -6.96 8.02
N LYS A 47 2.40 -8.28 7.94
CA LYS A 47 3.22 -9.04 8.93
C LYS A 47 2.77 -8.79 10.38
N ALA A 48 1.45 -8.77 10.60
CA ALA A 48 0.79 -8.44 11.88
C ALA A 48 1.09 -7.04 12.46
N ILE A 49 1.80 -6.17 11.75
CA ILE A 49 2.06 -4.79 12.16
C ILE A 49 1.05 -3.88 11.46
N THR A 50 0.36 -3.04 12.23
CA THR A 50 -0.62 -2.08 11.70
C THR A 50 -0.05 -0.68 11.70
N LYS A 51 -0.14 0.02 10.56
CA LYS A 51 0.18 1.45 10.44
C LYS A 51 -0.98 2.19 9.78
N SER A 52 -1.25 3.41 10.27
CA SER A 52 -2.18 4.32 9.60
C SER A 52 -1.47 4.95 8.42
N ILE A 53 -2.08 4.85 7.23
CA ILE A 53 -1.58 5.46 6.00
C ILE A 53 -2.67 6.31 5.36
N GLU A 54 -2.23 7.22 4.51
CA GLU A 54 -3.07 8.15 3.78
C GLU A 54 -2.56 8.24 2.34
N PHE A 55 -3.46 8.18 1.37
CA PHE A 55 -3.12 8.33 -0.04
C PHE A 55 -4.26 8.94 -0.84
N MET A 56 -3.91 9.47 -2.01
CA MET A 56 -4.86 10.02 -2.96
C MET A 56 -5.32 8.92 -3.93
N ALA A 57 -6.60 8.89 -4.23
CA ALA A 57 -7.19 7.95 -5.17
C ALA A 57 -8.10 8.68 -6.18
N SER A 58 -8.13 8.18 -7.41
CA SER A 58 -9.15 8.52 -8.40
C SER A 58 -10.29 7.51 -8.26
N VAL A 59 -11.50 7.99 -8.04
CA VAL A 59 -12.72 7.19 -7.89
C VAL A 59 -13.70 7.64 -8.95
N GLU A 60 -14.14 6.71 -9.78
CA GLU A 60 -15.14 6.91 -10.81
C GLU A 60 -16.31 5.96 -10.57
N THR A 61 -17.52 6.50 -10.52
CA THR A 61 -18.75 5.70 -10.47
C THR A 61 -19.45 5.80 -11.81
N MET A 62 -19.71 4.66 -12.44
CA MET A 62 -20.48 4.56 -13.66
C MET A 62 -21.52 3.46 -13.48
N ASP A 63 -22.80 3.84 -13.57
CA ASP A 63 -23.95 2.99 -13.25
C ASP A 63 -23.85 2.39 -11.83
N LYS A 64 -23.64 1.07 -11.77
CA LYS A 64 -23.46 0.26 -10.55
C LYS A 64 -22.02 -0.22 -10.36
N THR A 65 -21.07 0.36 -11.10
CA THR A 65 -19.65 -0.01 -11.04
C THR A 65 -18.85 1.13 -10.43
N LEU A 66 -18.09 0.82 -9.39
CA LEU A 66 -17.08 1.69 -8.80
C LEU A 66 -15.71 1.28 -9.35
N LYS A 67 -14.99 2.22 -9.94
CA LYS A 67 -13.59 2.04 -10.36
C LYS A 67 -12.71 2.93 -9.50
N THR A 68 -11.62 2.38 -8.99
CA THR A 68 -10.69 3.10 -8.13
C THR A 68 -9.26 2.88 -8.59
N LYS A 69 -8.50 3.96 -8.75
CA LYS A 69 -7.06 3.93 -9.02
C LYS A 69 -6.30 4.70 -7.96
N ALA A 70 -5.18 4.15 -7.50
CA ALA A 70 -4.26 4.84 -6.61
C ALA A 70 -2.82 4.47 -6.98
N ASP A 71 -1.89 5.39 -6.76
CA ASP A 71 -0.47 5.23 -7.01
C ASP A 71 0.27 5.98 -5.88
N PHE A 72 0.87 5.24 -4.96
CA PHE A 72 1.49 5.82 -3.76
C PHE A 72 2.66 4.97 -3.27
N ASP A 73 3.63 5.63 -2.63
CA ASP A 73 4.81 4.99 -2.08
C ASP A 73 4.64 4.71 -0.58
N LEU A 74 5.21 3.59 -0.13
CA LEU A 74 5.30 3.22 1.28
C LEU A 74 6.73 2.84 1.64
N ASP A 75 7.10 3.08 2.89
CA ASP A 75 8.37 2.61 3.45
C ASP A 75 8.17 1.21 4.08
N ARG A 76 8.71 0.17 3.45
CA ARG A 76 8.57 -1.23 3.90
C ARG A 76 9.11 -1.48 5.31
N THR A 77 10.04 -0.65 5.77
CA THR A 77 10.66 -0.82 7.09
C THR A 77 9.69 -0.54 8.23
N GLN A 78 8.59 0.20 7.97
CA GLN A 78 7.54 0.44 8.95
C GLN A 78 6.78 -0.83 9.36
N TRP A 79 6.86 -1.89 8.55
CA TRP A 79 6.29 -3.22 8.81
C TRP A 79 7.37 -4.28 9.06
N ASP A 80 8.54 -3.87 9.54
CA ASP A 80 9.62 -4.77 9.95
C ASP A 80 10.20 -5.62 8.81
N ILE A 81 10.04 -5.15 7.57
CA ILE A 81 10.68 -5.74 6.39
C ILE A 81 12.03 -5.05 6.22
N ARG A 82 13.06 -5.59 6.89
CA ARG A 82 14.39 -4.95 7.00
C ARG A 82 15.43 -5.49 6.02
N TYR A 83 15.16 -6.62 5.37
CA TYR A 83 16.11 -7.27 4.48
C TYR A 83 16.71 -6.28 3.48
N ALA A 84 18.04 -6.26 3.37
CA ALA A 84 18.79 -5.37 2.51
C ALA A 84 18.49 -3.85 2.64
N SER A 85 17.93 -3.41 3.76
CA SER A 85 17.63 -1.98 4.01
C SER A 85 18.89 -1.21 4.39
N GLY A 86 19.15 -0.10 3.71
CA GLY A 86 20.24 0.81 4.06
C GLY A 86 20.11 1.44 5.45
N LYS A 87 18.88 1.59 5.96
CA LYS A 87 18.62 2.14 7.31
C LYS A 87 19.10 1.20 8.44
N PHE A 88 19.04 -0.11 8.21
CA PHE A 88 19.40 -1.11 9.22
C PHE A 88 20.79 -1.71 8.99
N PHE A 89 21.30 -1.64 7.75
CA PHE A 89 22.59 -2.20 7.35
C PHE A 89 23.41 -1.14 6.60
N PRO A 90 24.00 -0.16 7.30
CA PRO A 90 24.68 0.98 6.66
C PRO A 90 25.89 0.59 5.79
N SER A 91 26.50 -0.58 6.03
CA SER A 91 27.64 -1.11 5.26
C SER A 91 27.24 -2.02 4.09
N ILE A 92 25.97 -2.02 3.67
CA ILE A 92 25.46 -2.97 2.67
C ILE A 92 25.87 -2.67 1.22
N GLY A 93 26.30 -1.44 0.94
CA GLY A 93 26.78 -1.02 -0.38
C GLY A 93 25.80 -1.33 -1.51
N ASP A 94 26.31 -1.89 -2.61
CA ASP A 94 25.57 -2.16 -3.84
C ASP A 94 24.44 -3.20 -3.71
N LYS A 95 24.38 -3.93 -2.59
CA LYS A 95 23.33 -4.94 -2.34
C LYS A 95 22.06 -4.34 -1.73
N MET A 96 22.00 -3.02 -1.56
CA MET A 96 20.87 -2.32 -0.97
C MET A 96 19.59 -2.49 -1.82
N ILE A 97 18.47 -2.74 -1.14
CA ILE A 97 17.13 -2.67 -1.72
C ILE A 97 16.43 -1.45 -1.13
N ASN A 98 15.83 -0.62 -2.00
CA ASN A 98 15.14 0.60 -1.59
C ASN A 98 14.10 0.31 -0.50
N ASP A 99 14.04 1.17 0.50
CA ASP A 99 13.05 1.08 1.58
C ASP A 99 11.67 1.50 1.08
N ASN A 100 11.62 2.48 0.18
CA ASN A 100 10.40 2.91 -0.44
C ASN A 100 10.02 1.96 -1.58
N PHE A 101 8.78 1.49 -1.58
CA PHE A 101 8.20 0.72 -2.66
C PHE A 101 6.87 1.35 -3.07
N ASN A 102 6.58 1.24 -4.36
CA ASN A 102 5.40 1.81 -4.98
C ASN A 102 4.25 0.80 -5.00
N ILE A 103 3.05 1.24 -4.63
CA ILE A 103 1.81 0.46 -4.75
C ILE A 103 0.91 1.14 -5.78
N LYS A 104 0.53 0.37 -6.81
CA LYS A 104 -0.49 0.75 -7.77
C LYS A 104 -1.72 -0.11 -7.60
N LEU A 105 -2.86 0.53 -7.33
CA LEU A 105 -4.15 -0.12 -7.19
C LEU A 105 -5.02 0.20 -8.40
N ASN A 106 -5.72 -0.82 -8.91
CA ASN A 106 -6.79 -0.68 -9.88
C ASN A 106 -7.91 -1.64 -9.49
N ILE A 107 -8.92 -1.12 -8.78
CA ILE A 107 -10.00 -1.90 -8.17
C ILE A 107 -11.29 -1.60 -8.93
N VAL A 108 -12.02 -2.66 -9.27
CA VAL A 108 -13.35 -2.57 -9.85
C VAL A 108 -14.31 -3.32 -8.94
N ALA A 109 -15.28 -2.62 -8.36
CA ALA A 109 -16.34 -3.19 -7.54
C ALA A 109 -17.69 -2.98 -8.23
N LYS A 110 -18.55 -3.99 -8.17
CA LYS A 110 -19.94 -3.91 -8.67
C LYS A 110 -20.88 -3.91 -7.47
N GLN A 111 -21.84 -3.01 -7.48
CA GLN A 111 -22.95 -3.05 -6.53
C GLN A 111 -23.80 -4.28 -6.85
N GLY A 112 -23.98 -5.15 -5.85
CA GLY A 112 -24.85 -6.33 -5.92
C GLY A 112 -26.33 -5.99 -5.98
#